data_AF-A0A368KZH8-F1
#
_entry.id   AF-A0A368KZH8-F1
#
_cell.length_a   1.000
_cell.length_b   1.000
_cell.length_c   1.000
_cell.angle_alpha   90.00
_cell.angle_beta   90.00
_cell.angle_gamma   90.00
#
_symmetry.space_group_name_H-M   'P 1'
#
loop_
_entity.id
_entity.type
_entity.pdbx_description
1 polymer ?
#
loop_
_entity_poly.entity_id
_entity_poly.type
_entity_poly.pdbx_seq_one_letter_code
_entity_poly.pdbx_strand_id
1 'polypeptide(L)'
;MAGLLVLSVIVGYFFLGKWLVGRAKSWPIKLLVLVGLILFPTADEIYYRIKLKRFCENEAGFKVYSTASKLAGLLNDEVVYPDYLKLVNVNFVESRNISANKITRLSRTEKGAIESTTVPTISAKYQLSTKKIDTGKFLEYEVFISDRTTKIKLSSLKNLNYYGGWFTFNVLGSIGGSGPTLQGSCGYSETGIDSYKLINSTFTK
;
A
#
# COMPACT_ATOMS: atom_id res chain seq x y z
N MET A 1 -17.69 -2.31 24.27
CA MET A 1 -17.82 -3.79 24.32
C MET A 1 -16.52 -4.52 23.97
N ALA A 2 -15.78 -4.12 22.92
CA ALA A 2 -14.51 -4.77 22.54
C ALA A 2 -13.42 -4.75 23.63
N GLY A 3 -13.28 -3.67 24.41
CA GLY A 3 -12.24 -3.57 25.46
C GLY A 3 -12.37 -4.60 26.59
N LEU A 4 -13.59 -4.99 26.97
CA LEU A 4 -13.81 -6.01 28.01
C LEU A 4 -13.44 -7.42 27.51
N LEU A 5 -13.61 -7.65 26.21
CA LEU A 5 -13.23 -8.88 25.52
C LEU A 5 -11.70 -8.98 25.38
N VAL A 6 -11.02 -7.87 25.11
CA VAL A 6 -9.55 -7.82 25.10
C VAL A 6 -9.00 -8.12 26.50
N LEU A 7 -9.58 -7.53 27.55
CA LEU A 7 -9.21 -7.80 28.94
C LEU A 7 -9.41 -9.28 29.32
N SER A 8 -10.54 -9.89 28.95
CA SER A 8 -10.78 -11.31 29.26
C SER A 8 -9.81 -12.24 28.54
N VAL A 9 -9.40 -11.91 27.30
CA VAL A 9 -8.37 -12.65 26.56
C VAL A 9 -7.01 -12.52 27.24
N ILE A 10 -6.61 -11.33 27.69
CA ILE A 10 -5.34 -11.12 28.40
C ILE A 10 -5.31 -11.91 29.71
N VAL A 11 -6.40 -11.85 30.49
CA VAL A 11 -6.50 -12.59 31.75
C VAL A 11 -6.48 -14.09 31.50
N GLY A 12 -7.24 -14.59 30.51
CA GLY A 12 -7.22 -15.99 30.10
C GLY A 12 -5.83 -16.45 29.67
N TYR A 13 -5.10 -15.62 28.93
CA TYR A 13 -3.72 -15.87 28.51
C TYR A 13 -2.78 -16.05 29.71
N PHE A 14 -2.91 -15.18 30.72
CA PHE A 14 -2.11 -15.25 31.93
C PHE A 14 -2.37 -16.54 32.72
N PHE A 15 -3.64 -16.92 32.90
CA PHE A 15 -4.01 -18.17 33.57
C PHE A 15 -3.55 -19.41 32.81
N LEU A 16 -3.70 -19.42 31.48
CA LEU A 16 -3.19 -20.49 30.63
C LEU A 16 -1.67 -20.64 30.78
N GLY A 17 -0.94 -19.52 30.77
CA GLY A 17 0.50 -19.52 30.97
C GLY A 17 0.92 -20.09 32.32
N LYS A 18 0.26 -19.65 33.40
CA LYS A 18 0.48 -20.20 34.75
C LYS A 18 0.20 -21.70 34.81
N TRP A 19 -0.86 -22.16 34.18
CA TRP A 19 -1.24 -23.57 34.14
C TRP A 19 -0.21 -24.43 33.37
N LEU A 20 0.23 -23.97 32.20
CA LEU A 20 1.24 -24.66 31.38
C LEU A 20 2.59 -24.74 32.09
N VAL A 21 3.04 -23.65 32.72
CA VAL A 21 4.29 -23.63 33.51
C VAL A 21 4.18 -24.53 34.75
N GLY A 22 3.01 -24.58 35.39
CA GLY A 22 2.74 -25.45 36.54
C GLY A 22 2.78 -26.95 36.20
N ARG A 23 2.40 -27.32 34.96
CA ARG A 23 2.44 -28.72 34.48
C ARG A 23 3.79 -29.15 33.90
N ALA A 24 4.66 -28.23 33.53
CA ALA A 24 5.99 -28.55 33.03
C ALA A 24 6.86 -29.14 34.15
N LYS A 25 7.29 -30.40 33.99
CA LYS A 25 8.02 -31.16 35.02
C LYS A 25 9.45 -30.64 35.26
N SER A 26 10.13 -30.14 34.23
CA SER A 26 11.53 -29.71 34.33
C SER A 26 11.68 -28.21 34.06
N TRP A 27 12.68 -27.60 34.72
CA TRP A 27 13.06 -26.21 34.50
C TRP A 27 13.31 -25.82 33.03
N PRO A 28 14.03 -26.61 32.21
CA PRO A 28 14.19 -26.29 30.79
C PRO A 28 12.87 -26.27 30.01
N ILE A 29 11.92 -27.16 30.33
CA ILE A 29 10.59 -27.16 29.69
C ILE A 29 9.80 -25.93 30.12
N LYS A 30 9.85 -25.53 31.40
CA LYS A 30 9.22 -24.29 31.89
C LYS A 30 9.75 -23.07 31.14
N LEU A 31 11.07 -23.02 30.91
CA LEU A 31 11.72 -21.94 30.18
C LEU A 31 11.26 -21.88 28.72
N LEU A 32 11.17 -23.03 28.04
CA LEU A 32 10.63 -23.11 26.67
C LEU A 32 9.16 -22.66 26.60
N VAL A 33 8.34 -23.04 27.58
CA VAL A 33 6.93 -22.61 27.66
C VAL A 33 6.83 -21.09 27.83
N LEU A 34 7.64 -20.51 28.71
CA LEU A 34 7.68 -19.06 28.91
C LEU A 34 8.13 -18.32 27.64
N VAL A 35 9.17 -18.81 26.96
CA VAL A 35 9.62 -18.24 25.69
C VAL A 35 8.51 -18.33 24.63
N GLY A 36 7.82 -19.47 24.53
CA GLY A 36 6.68 -19.63 23.64
C GLY A 36 5.57 -18.64 23.93
N LEU A 37 5.24 -18.42 25.20
CA LEU A 37 4.23 -17.45 25.63
C LEU A 37 4.64 -15.98 25.39
N ILE A 38 5.93 -15.67 25.32
CA ILE A 38 6.39 -14.32 24.99
C ILE A 38 6.35 -14.10 23.48
N LEU A 39 6.69 -15.14 22.70
CA LEU A 39 6.78 -15.05 21.25
C LEU A 39 5.42 -15.18 20.56
N PHE A 40 4.49 -15.98 21.08
CA PHE A 40 3.20 -16.23 20.41
C PHE A 40 2.40 -14.97 20.06
N PRO A 41 2.29 -13.95 20.94
CA PRO A 41 1.55 -12.72 20.63
C PRO A 41 2.21 -11.84 19.55
N THR A 42 3.49 -12.07 19.26
CA THR A 42 4.29 -11.28 18.31
C THR A 42 4.79 -12.10 17.12
N ALA A 43 4.49 -13.40 17.09
CA ALA A 43 4.94 -14.30 16.03
C ALA A 43 4.35 -13.91 14.66
N ASP A 44 3.09 -13.45 14.64
CA ASP A 44 2.44 -12.98 13.43
C ASP A 44 3.03 -11.64 12.95
N GLU A 45 3.38 -10.74 13.88
CA GLU A 45 4.11 -9.50 13.59
C GLU A 45 5.43 -9.78 12.87
N ILE A 46 6.21 -10.75 13.37
CA ILE A 46 7.48 -11.15 12.73
C ILE A 46 7.23 -11.71 11.32
N TYR A 47 6.25 -12.62 11.17
CA TYR A 47 5.90 -13.21 9.88
C TYR A 47 5.50 -12.13 8.85
N TYR A 48 4.63 -11.19 9.25
CA TYR A 48 4.17 -10.13 8.36
C TYR A 48 5.26 -9.10 8.05
N ARG A 49 6.15 -8.79 8.99
CA ARG A 49 7.34 -7.94 8.71
C ARG A 49 8.29 -8.58 7.72
N ILE A 50 8.51 -9.89 7.80
CA ILE A 50 9.31 -10.63 6.81
C ILE A 50 8.64 -10.57 5.43
N LYS A 51 7.31 -10.75 5.38
CA LYS A 51 6.55 -10.63 4.13
C LYS A 51 6.62 -9.21 3.54
N LEU A 52 6.50 -8.19 4.38
CA LEU A 52 6.65 -6.78 4.00
C LEU A 52 8.05 -6.52 3.42
N LYS A 53 9.10 -7.01 4.10
CA LYS A 53 10.48 -6.89 3.62
C LYS A 53 10.67 -7.55 2.25
N ARG A 54 10.19 -8.78 2.07
CA ARG A 54 10.26 -9.48 0.77
C ARG A 54 9.52 -8.71 -0.33
N PHE A 55 8.37 -8.12 -0.01
CA PHE A 55 7.63 -7.31 -0.96
C PHE A 55 8.41 -6.03 -1.32
N CYS A 56 8.92 -5.31 -0.31
CA CYS A 56 9.79 -4.15 -0.48
C CYS A 56 10.99 -4.44 -1.41
N GLU A 57 11.62 -5.62 -1.27
CA GLU A 57 12.81 -5.99 -2.04
C GLU A 57 12.49 -6.46 -3.48
N ASN A 58 11.37 -7.15 -3.69
CA ASN A 58 11.12 -7.87 -4.95
C ASN A 58 9.96 -7.28 -5.78
N GLU A 59 8.99 -6.64 -5.14
CA GLU A 59 7.70 -6.27 -5.75
C GLU A 59 7.40 -4.79 -5.72
N ALA A 60 7.84 -4.08 -4.68
CA ALA A 60 7.59 -2.67 -4.49
C ALA A 60 8.33 -1.79 -5.51
N GLY A 61 7.79 -0.59 -5.72
CA GLY A 61 8.41 0.42 -6.56
C GLY A 61 7.92 0.40 -8.01
N PHE A 62 8.55 1.24 -8.82
CA PHE A 62 8.15 1.48 -10.20
C PHE A 62 8.79 0.45 -11.12
N LYS A 63 7.96 -0.32 -11.83
CA LYS A 63 8.38 -1.30 -12.84
C LYS A 63 7.90 -0.84 -14.21
N VAL A 64 8.83 -0.81 -15.17
CA VAL A 64 8.55 -0.55 -16.58
C VAL A 64 8.66 -1.86 -17.34
N TYR A 65 7.56 -2.34 -17.90
CA TYR A 65 7.52 -3.53 -18.75
C TYR A 65 7.71 -3.18 -20.22
N SER A 66 7.27 -1.99 -20.62
CA SER A 66 7.47 -1.44 -21.95
C SER A 66 7.33 0.07 -21.93
N THR A 67 8.13 0.77 -22.72
CA THR A 67 8.06 2.23 -22.84
C THR A 67 6.82 2.65 -23.61
N ALA A 68 6.00 3.49 -22.98
CA ALA A 68 4.93 4.21 -23.66
C ALA A 68 5.54 5.08 -24.78
N SER A 69 4.98 5.01 -25.98
CA SER A 69 5.38 5.94 -27.04
C SER A 69 4.93 7.35 -26.67
N LYS A 70 5.81 8.34 -26.82
CA LYS A 70 5.52 9.77 -26.59
C LYS A 70 4.26 10.25 -27.33
N LEU A 71 3.93 9.59 -28.44
CA LEU A 71 2.84 9.92 -29.34
C LEU A 71 1.46 9.51 -28.84
N ALA A 72 1.37 8.71 -27.77
CA ALA A 72 0.12 8.12 -27.33
C ALA A 72 -0.30 8.71 -25.98
N GLY A 73 -1.41 9.46 -25.99
CA GLY A 73 -1.94 10.09 -24.77
C GLY A 73 -2.43 9.10 -23.71
N LEU A 74 -2.57 9.60 -22.49
CA LEU A 74 -2.97 8.85 -21.30
C LEU A 74 -4.41 9.20 -20.90
N LEU A 75 -5.25 8.20 -20.66
CA LEU A 75 -6.56 8.36 -20.06
C LEU A 75 -6.44 8.18 -18.53
N ASN A 76 -6.96 9.13 -17.77
CA ASN A 76 -7.24 8.97 -16.36
C ASN A 76 -8.75 9.06 -16.14
N ASP A 77 -9.36 8.07 -15.49
CA ASP A 77 -10.80 8.05 -15.22
C ASP A 77 -11.19 9.00 -14.06
N GLU A 78 -10.22 9.56 -13.35
CA GLU A 78 -10.40 10.54 -12.28
C GLU A 78 -10.08 11.97 -12.75
N VAL A 79 -10.06 12.93 -11.82
CA VAL A 79 -9.71 14.33 -12.08
C VAL A 79 -8.27 14.43 -12.60
N VAL A 80 -8.05 15.09 -13.74
CA VAL A 80 -6.68 15.33 -14.23
C VAL A 80 -6.08 16.51 -13.50
N TYR A 81 -4.95 16.26 -12.84
CA TYR A 81 -4.04 17.30 -12.38
C TYR A 81 -2.92 17.56 -13.41
N PRO A 82 -2.44 18.80 -13.55
CA PRO A 82 -1.33 19.15 -14.43
C PRO A 82 -0.06 18.30 -14.18
N ASP A 83 0.14 17.82 -12.96
CA ASP A 83 1.30 17.02 -12.57
C ASP A 83 1.34 15.64 -13.25
N TYR A 84 0.22 15.11 -13.74
CA TYR A 84 0.23 13.86 -14.53
C TYR A 84 1.00 13.97 -15.85
N LEU A 85 1.05 15.16 -16.45
CA LEU A 85 1.90 15.44 -17.63
C LEU A 85 3.40 15.46 -17.29
N LYS A 86 3.76 15.53 -16.01
CA LYS A 86 5.16 15.39 -15.54
C LYS A 86 5.51 13.93 -15.25
N LEU A 87 4.53 13.14 -14.78
CA LEU A 87 4.71 11.75 -14.37
C LEU A 87 4.93 10.78 -15.55
N VAL A 88 4.26 11.02 -16.67
CA VAL A 88 4.33 10.16 -17.85
C VAL A 88 4.70 11.02 -19.05
N ASN A 89 5.70 10.59 -19.82
CA ASN A 89 6.19 11.31 -21.00
C ASN A 89 5.20 11.15 -22.17
N VAL A 90 4.01 11.73 -22.04
CA VAL A 90 2.92 11.72 -23.02
C VAL A 90 2.59 13.14 -23.47
N ASN A 91 2.14 13.28 -24.72
CA ASN A 91 1.76 14.57 -25.28
C ASN A 91 0.51 15.19 -24.62
N PHE A 92 -0.41 14.35 -24.14
CA PHE A 92 -1.65 14.78 -23.52
C PHE A 92 -2.20 13.75 -22.52
N VAL A 93 -3.00 14.24 -21.58
CA VAL A 93 -3.79 13.43 -20.64
C VAL A 93 -5.26 13.79 -20.81
N GLU A 94 -6.11 12.79 -20.96
CA GLU A 94 -7.56 12.95 -21.01
C GLU A 94 -8.18 12.47 -19.70
N SER A 95 -9.22 13.14 -19.20
CA SER A 95 -10.18 12.53 -18.28
C SER A 95 -11.61 12.69 -18.70
N ARG A 96 -12.42 11.75 -18.19
CA ARG A 96 -13.86 11.79 -18.32
C ARG A 96 -14.47 12.40 -17.07
N ASN A 97 -15.12 13.55 -17.22
CA ASN A 97 -16.04 14.02 -16.19
C ASN A 97 -17.37 13.24 -16.35
N ILE A 98 -17.61 12.29 -15.46
CA ILE A 98 -18.77 11.40 -15.50
C ILE A 98 -20.08 12.20 -15.34
N SER A 99 -20.09 13.25 -14.52
CA SER A 99 -21.28 14.06 -14.25
C SER A 99 -21.66 14.99 -15.40
N ALA A 100 -20.69 15.50 -16.16
CA ALA A 100 -20.93 16.44 -17.26
C ALA A 100 -20.90 15.79 -18.66
N ASN A 101 -20.58 14.48 -18.74
CA ASN A 101 -20.30 13.75 -19.98
C ASN A 101 -19.33 14.49 -20.92
N LYS A 102 -18.40 15.26 -20.35
CA LYS A 102 -17.37 16.03 -21.06
C LYS A 102 -16.02 15.38 -20.83
N ILE A 103 -15.21 15.34 -21.90
CA ILE A 103 -13.84 14.85 -21.83
C ILE A 103 -12.93 16.07 -21.81
N THR A 104 -12.13 16.19 -20.75
CA THR A 104 -11.14 17.26 -20.62
C THR A 104 -9.80 16.70 -21.05
N ARG A 105 -9.09 17.39 -21.94
CA ARG A 105 -7.73 17.08 -22.36
C ARG A 105 -6.78 18.15 -21.86
N LEU A 106 -5.77 17.74 -21.10
CA LEU A 106 -4.60 18.53 -20.80
C LEU A 106 -3.49 18.21 -21.80
N SER A 107 -2.97 19.21 -22.50
CA SER A 107 -1.86 19.05 -23.45
C SER A 107 -0.74 20.03 -23.14
N ARG A 108 0.49 19.63 -23.44
CA ARG A 108 1.64 20.53 -23.37
C ARG A 108 1.80 21.24 -24.71
N THR A 109 1.80 22.56 -24.69
CA THR A 109 2.12 23.39 -25.85
C THR A 109 3.62 23.29 -26.20
N GLU A 110 4.01 23.69 -27.40
CA GLU A 110 5.42 23.76 -27.81
C GLU A 110 6.26 24.68 -26.90
N LYS A 111 5.61 25.66 -26.27
CA LYS A 111 6.21 26.59 -25.29
C LYS A 111 6.25 26.02 -23.86
N GLY A 112 5.80 24.79 -23.65
CA GLY A 112 5.81 24.11 -22.36
C GLY A 112 4.64 24.41 -21.43
N ALA A 113 3.76 25.37 -21.78
CA ALA A 113 2.55 25.66 -21.02
C ALA A 113 1.51 24.52 -21.14
N ILE A 114 0.71 24.34 -20.10
CA ILE A 114 -0.36 23.32 -20.05
C ILE A 114 -1.68 23.98 -20.46
N GLU A 115 -2.30 23.47 -21.51
CA GLU A 115 -3.62 23.89 -21.97
C GLU A 115 -4.68 22.86 -21.63
N SER A 116 -5.87 23.32 -21.25
CA SER A 116 -7.04 22.49 -20.97
C SER A 116 -8.10 22.73 -22.03
N THR A 117 -8.47 21.68 -22.75
CA THR A 117 -9.49 21.73 -23.82
C THR A 117 -10.57 20.67 -23.60
N THR A 118 -11.78 20.91 -24.10
CA THR A 118 -12.82 19.87 -24.14
C THR A 118 -12.76 19.17 -25.49
N VAL A 119 -12.75 17.84 -25.49
CA VAL A 119 -12.69 17.02 -26.71
C VAL A 119 -13.94 16.16 -26.84
N PRO A 120 -14.39 15.86 -28.08
CA PRO A 120 -15.64 15.13 -28.29
C PRO A 120 -15.52 13.63 -27.95
N THR A 121 -14.34 13.04 -28.11
CA THR A 121 -14.09 11.60 -27.91
C THR A 121 -12.72 11.35 -27.28
N ILE A 122 -12.59 10.21 -26.59
CA ILE A 122 -11.33 9.79 -25.97
C ILE A 122 -10.42 9.25 -27.07
N SER A 123 -9.25 9.89 -27.24
CA SER A 123 -8.23 9.50 -28.21
C SER A 123 -6.99 8.89 -27.55
N ALA A 124 -6.88 8.97 -26.23
CA ALA A 124 -5.79 8.37 -25.47
C ALA A 124 -5.71 6.85 -25.74
N LYS A 125 -4.50 6.38 -26.06
CA LYS A 125 -4.20 4.96 -26.30
C LYS A 125 -3.94 4.21 -24.99
N TYR A 126 -3.36 4.89 -24.01
CA TYR A 126 -3.02 4.32 -22.72
C TYR A 126 -4.05 4.71 -21.67
N GLN A 127 -4.19 3.91 -20.62
CA GLN A 127 -5.06 4.17 -19.48
C GLN A 127 -4.31 3.96 -18.18
N LEU A 128 -4.40 4.93 -17.29
CA LEU A 128 -4.02 4.84 -15.89
C LEU A 128 -5.14 4.15 -15.12
N SER A 129 -4.80 3.17 -14.31
CA SER A 129 -5.73 2.46 -13.46
C SER A 129 -5.13 2.22 -12.08
N THR A 130 -5.97 2.25 -11.07
CA THR A 130 -5.58 1.98 -9.68
C THR A 130 -6.27 0.71 -9.22
N LYS A 131 -5.50 -0.19 -8.61
CA LYS A 131 -6.00 -1.39 -7.95
C LYS A 131 -5.68 -1.31 -6.47
N LYS A 132 -6.70 -1.53 -5.64
CA LYS A 132 -6.59 -1.56 -4.18
C LYS A 132 -6.98 -2.95 -3.68
N ILE A 133 -6.16 -3.54 -2.82
CA ILE A 133 -6.44 -4.83 -2.17
C ILE A 133 -6.22 -4.68 -0.67
N ASP A 134 -7.30 -4.78 0.10
CA ASP A 134 -7.24 -4.80 1.56
C ASP A 134 -7.42 -6.22 2.07
N THR A 135 -6.47 -6.70 2.87
CA THR A 135 -6.46 -8.03 3.48
C THR A 135 -6.67 -7.96 5.00
N GLY A 136 -6.99 -6.78 5.55
CA GLY A 136 -7.07 -6.51 6.99
C GLY A 136 -5.72 -6.39 7.69
N LYS A 137 -4.66 -7.01 7.15
CA LYS A 137 -3.28 -6.88 7.63
C LYS A 137 -2.41 -6.02 6.73
N PHE A 138 -2.61 -6.15 5.44
CA PHE A 138 -1.99 -5.30 4.44
C PHE A 138 -3.01 -4.60 3.58
N LEU A 139 -2.63 -3.41 3.16
CA LEU A 139 -3.28 -2.68 2.10
C LEU A 139 -2.30 -2.48 0.93
N GLU A 140 -2.55 -3.21 -0.16
CA GLU A 140 -1.80 -3.08 -1.40
C GLU A 140 -2.46 -2.04 -2.30
N TYR A 141 -1.64 -1.13 -2.82
CA TYR A 141 -2.02 -0.17 -3.84
C TYR A 141 -1.14 -0.37 -5.07
N GLU A 142 -1.75 -0.60 -6.22
CA GLU A 142 -1.06 -0.65 -7.50
C GLU A 142 -1.64 0.40 -8.43
N VAL A 143 -0.82 1.37 -8.83
CA VAL A 143 -1.13 2.29 -9.93
C VAL A 143 -0.41 1.77 -11.16
N PHE A 144 -1.13 1.50 -12.25
CA PHE A 144 -0.54 0.93 -13.45
C PHE A 144 -1.08 1.59 -14.72
N ILE A 145 -0.24 1.57 -15.75
CA ILE A 145 -0.57 2.07 -17.08
C ILE A 145 -0.69 0.86 -18.00
N SER A 146 -1.78 0.80 -18.76
CA SER A 146 -2.01 -0.26 -19.74
C SER A 146 -2.45 0.29 -21.08
N ASP A 147 -2.22 -0.47 -22.14
CA ASP A 147 -2.80 -0.20 -23.46
C ASP A 147 -4.30 -0.50 -23.45
N ARG A 148 -5.12 0.46 -23.88
CA ARG A 148 -6.58 0.34 -23.78
C ARG A 148 -7.16 -0.76 -24.65
N THR A 149 -6.52 -1.04 -25.79
CA THR A 149 -6.99 -2.01 -26.78
C THR A 149 -6.51 -3.40 -26.44
N THR A 150 -5.21 -3.56 -26.19
CA THR A 150 -4.59 -4.88 -25.95
C THR A 150 -4.59 -5.29 -24.48
N LYS A 151 -4.86 -4.36 -23.56
CA LYS A 151 -4.79 -4.54 -22.09
C LYS A 151 -3.41 -4.93 -21.57
N ILE A 152 -2.36 -4.81 -22.39
CA ILE A 152 -0.99 -5.07 -21.99
C ILE A 152 -0.53 -3.98 -21.01
N LYS A 153 -0.01 -4.39 -19.85
CA LYS A 153 0.54 -3.50 -18.83
C LYS A 153 1.91 -2.98 -19.26
N LEU A 154 2.07 -1.66 -19.26
CA LEU A 154 3.29 -0.96 -19.70
C LEU A 154 4.16 -0.56 -18.51
N SER A 155 3.52 -0.12 -17.43
CA SER A 155 4.20 0.17 -16.18
C SER A 155 3.28 -0.09 -14.99
N SER A 156 3.88 -0.34 -13.83
CA SER A 156 3.17 -0.41 -12.56
C SER A 156 4.03 0.16 -11.44
N LEU A 157 3.41 0.92 -10.57
CA LEU A 157 3.91 1.31 -9.27
C LEU A 157 3.12 0.55 -8.21
N LYS A 158 3.81 -0.27 -7.42
CA LYS A 158 3.19 -1.03 -6.33
C LYS A 158 3.66 -0.52 -4.97
N ASN A 159 2.70 -0.35 -4.08
CA ASN A 159 2.88 0.02 -2.69
C ASN A 159 2.17 -0.98 -1.79
N LEU A 160 2.73 -1.21 -0.60
CA LEU A 160 2.14 -2.10 0.40
C LEU A 160 2.23 -1.43 1.77
N ASN A 161 1.08 -1.21 2.39
CA ASN A 161 0.97 -0.69 3.75
C ASN A 161 0.64 -1.84 4.70
N TYR A 162 1.25 -1.83 5.89
CA TYR A 162 1.06 -2.84 6.91
C TYR A 162 0.46 -2.21 8.18
N TYR A 163 -0.64 -2.80 8.66
CA TYR A 163 -1.40 -2.30 9.81
C TYR A 163 -1.03 -2.94 11.15
N GLY A 164 -0.05 -3.84 11.17
CA GLY A 164 0.36 -4.54 12.39
C GLY A 164 -0.28 -5.92 12.59
N GLY A 165 0.39 -6.72 13.40
CA GLY A 165 -0.03 -8.02 13.87
C GLY A 165 -1.27 -7.93 14.76
N TRP A 166 -1.74 -9.06 15.25
CA TRP A 166 -2.93 -9.15 16.07
C TRP A 166 -2.80 -8.31 17.34
N PHE A 167 -1.65 -8.37 18.02
CA PHE A 167 -1.43 -7.65 19.26
C PHE A 167 -1.36 -6.12 19.06
N THR A 168 -0.58 -5.67 18.08
CA THR A 168 -0.44 -4.23 17.76
C THR A 168 -1.77 -3.65 17.27
N PHE A 169 -2.49 -4.36 16.39
CA PHE A 169 -3.78 -3.93 15.85
C PHE A 169 -4.89 -3.91 16.92
N ASN A 170 -5.08 -5.00 17.67
CA ASN A 170 -6.24 -5.16 18.54
C ASN A 170 -6.02 -4.70 19.98
N VAL A 171 -4.80 -4.79 20.50
CA VAL A 171 -4.50 -4.41 21.89
C VAL A 171 -3.99 -2.97 21.92
N LEU A 172 -2.90 -2.66 21.21
CA LEU A 172 -2.32 -1.31 21.24
C LEU A 172 -3.18 -0.28 20.48
N GLY A 173 -3.71 -0.64 19.30
CA GLY A 173 -4.61 0.22 18.52
C GLY A 173 -5.92 0.57 19.23
N SER A 174 -6.42 -0.32 20.11
CA SER A 174 -7.63 -0.09 20.91
C SER A 174 -7.40 0.81 22.13
N ILE A 175 -6.18 0.82 22.69
CA ILE A 175 -5.84 1.64 23.86
C ILE A 175 -5.61 3.10 23.47
N GLY A 176 -5.17 3.37 22.22
CA GLY A 176 -4.88 4.72 21.73
C GLY A 176 -6.05 5.48 21.10
N GLY A 177 -7.24 4.88 20.97
CA GLY A 177 -8.42 5.52 20.37
C GLY A 177 -8.30 5.92 18.88
N SER A 178 -7.16 5.63 18.25
CA SER A 178 -6.76 6.10 16.92
C SER A 178 -6.94 5.05 15.82
N GLY A 179 -7.50 3.88 16.16
CA GLY A 179 -7.63 2.75 15.25
C GLY A 179 -6.25 2.12 14.94
N PRO A 180 -6.20 1.16 14.02
CA PRO A 180 -4.95 0.52 13.65
C PRO A 180 -4.02 1.52 12.96
N THR A 181 -2.93 1.87 13.64
CA THR A 181 -1.91 2.75 13.09
C THR A 181 -1.03 1.99 12.10
N LEU A 182 -0.63 2.67 11.02
CA LEU A 182 0.25 2.09 10.02
C LEU A 182 1.63 1.78 10.65
N GLN A 183 1.98 0.49 10.72
CA GLN A 183 3.19 -0.01 11.37
C GLN A 183 4.39 -0.10 10.42
N GLY A 184 4.14 -0.02 9.12
CA GLY A 184 5.17 0.04 8.09
C GLY A 184 4.57 0.20 6.70
N SER A 185 5.32 0.78 5.78
CA SER A 185 4.95 0.89 4.37
C SER A 185 6.16 0.65 3.48
N CYS A 186 5.87 0.11 2.30
CA CYS A 186 6.79 0.01 1.18
C CYS A 186 6.18 0.81 0.03
N GLY A 187 6.89 1.80 -0.51
CA GLY A 187 6.50 2.48 -1.75
C GLY A 187 6.35 4.00 -1.64
N TYR A 188 5.59 4.57 -2.58
CA TYR A 188 5.40 6.01 -2.77
C TYR A 188 4.64 6.68 -1.62
N SER A 189 5.18 7.78 -1.09
CA SER A 189 4.48 8.72 -0.20
C SER A 189 3.77 9.77 -1.03
N GLU A 190 2.49 10.04 -0.76
CA GLU A 190 1.65 11.03 -1.46
C GLU A 190 2.19 12.48 -1.38
N THR A 191 3.22 12.74 -0.57
CA THR A 191 3.72 14.08 -0.25
C THR A 191 4.83 14.64 -1.13
N GLY A 192 5.28 13.97 -2.21
CA GLY A 192 6.22 14.62 -3.13
C GLY A 192 6.92 13.69 -4.12
N ILE A 193 6.85 14.08 -5.39
CA ILE A 193 7.44 13.40 -6.56
C ILE A 193 8.97 13.56 -6.63
N ASP A 194 9.61 14.34 -5.74
CA ASP A 194 11.06 14.56 -5.74
C ASP A 194 11.87 13.52 -4.95
N SER A 195 11.25 12.43 -4.49
CA SER A 195 11.92 11.43 -3.64
C SER A 195 12.00 10.05 -4.30
N TYR A 196 12.81 9.91 -5.34
CA TYR A 196 13.44 8.62 -5.66
C TYR A 196 14.53 8.31 -4.63
N LYS A 197 14.16 8.29 -3.35
CA LYS A 197 14.96 7.69 -2.30
C LYS A 197 14.18 6.51 -1.81
N LEU A 198 14.81 5.33 -1.91
CA LEU A 198 14.58 4.24 -0.97
C LEU A 198 14.32 4.88 0.40
N ILE A 199 13.09 4.79 0.88
CA ILE A 199 12.83 5.03 2.29
C ILE A 199 13.54 3.86 2.96
N ASN A 200 14.81 4.08 3.30
CA ASN A 200 15.49 3.34 4.35
C ASN A 200 14.63 3.62 5.59
N SER A 201 13.60 2.81 5.79
CA SER A 201 12.90 2.74 7.05
C SER A 201 13.98 2.37 8.04
N THR A 202 14.29 3.33 8.90
CA THR A 202 15.22 3.24 10.01
C THR A 202 14.95 1.95 10.76
N PHE A 203 15.72 0.90 10.43
CA PHE A 203 15.96 -0.20 11.34
C PHE A 203 16.88 0.40 12.40
N THR A 204 16.30 0.99 13.43
CA THR A 204 17.02 1.16 14.69
C THR A 204 17.43 -0.23 15.14
N LYS A 205 18.74 -0.48 15.11
CA LYS A 205 19.42 -1.62 15.72
C LYS A 205 19.09 -1.70 17.21
#